data_AF-A0A9E4ATY1-F1
#
_entry.id   AF-A0A9E4ATY1-F1
#
_cell.length_a   1.000
_cell.length_b   1.000
_cell.length_c   1.000
_cell.angle_alpha   90.00
_cell.angle_beta   90.00
_cell.angle_gamma   90.00
#
_symmetry.space_group_name_H-M   'P 1'
#
loop_
_entity.id
_entity.type
_entity.pdbx_description
1 polymer ?
#
loop_
_entity_poly.entity_id
_entity_poly.type
_entity_poly.pdbx_seq_one_letter_code
_entity_poly.pdbx_strand_id
1 'polypeptide(L)'
;MGHLDTIEKAAQKLIALCQKEKQTKTDKEKMLGIHAEILTSIENLDECELCGAITEIIVTMTLADITAKLCKECGVKSLETGKIQTSKQGTSRKRTRRAKTATSTTAKSKTKNSKAPSKRAAPVEEPETPETPAALHTRIEAQTGIKKADVKRLHKIVQDIAAPMSATHTLTYVQREAEIAKIKVDTAALKKAVALLR
;
A
#
# COMPACT_ATOMS: atom_id res chain seq x y z
N MET A 1 3.78 -23.70 -21.58
CA MET A 1 4.00 -23.61 -20.12
C MET A 1 3.28 -22.36 -19.66
N GLY A 2 2.65 -22.41 -18.49
CA GLY A 2 1.93 -21.25 -17.98
C GLY A 2 2.85 -20.15 -17.49
N HIS A 3 2.38 -18.90 -17.47
CA HIS A 3 3.06 -17.77 -16.86
C HIS A 3 3.37 -18.01 -15.37
N LEU A 4 2.49 -18.67 -14.61
CA LEU A 4 2.72 -19.02 -13.20
C LEU A 4 3.88 -20.01 -13.04
N ASP A 5 3.92 -21.06 -13.88
CA ASP A 5 5.02 -22.04 -13.91
C ASP A 5 6.35 -21.37 -14.33
N THR A 6 6.28 -20.40 -15.24
CA THR A 6 7.44 -19.59 -15.65
C THR A 6 7.96 -18.74 -14.48
N ILE A 7 7.07 -18.08 -13.73
CA ILE A 7 7.43 -17.31 -12.54
C ILE A 7 8.09 -18.20 -11.49
N GLU A 8 7.52 -19.38 -11.23
CA GLU A 8 8.06 -20.32 -10.25
C GLU A 8 9.48 -20.75 -10.62
N LYS A 9 9.69 -21.20 -11.86
CA LYS A 9 11.02 -21.59 -12.35
C LYS A 9 12.02 -20.45 -12.32
N ALA A 10 11.60 -19.25 -12.71
CA ALA A 10 12.45 -18.06 -12.67
C ALA A 10 12.82 -17.69 -11.23
N ALA A 11 11.87 -17.74 -10.29
CA ALA A 11 12.11 -17.50 -8.87
C ALA A 11 13.09 -18.52 -8.28
N GLN A 12 12.96 -19.81 -8.61
CA GLN A 12 13.89 -20.85 -8.19
C GLN A 12 15.32 -20.58 -8.69
N LYS A 13 15.48 -20.17 -9.96
CA LYS A 13 16.79 -19.77 -10.52
C LYS A 13 17.37 -18.57 -9.78
N LEU A 14 16.53 -17.58 -9.43
CA LEU A 14 16.95 -16.40 -8.67
C LEU A 14 17.45 -16.79 -7.27
N ILE A 15 16.70 -17.65 -6.56
CA ILE A 15 17.06 -18.18 -5.24
C ILE A 15 18.43 -18.88 -5.30
N ALA A 16 18.64 -19.74 -6.30
CA ALA A 16 19.91 -20.44 -6.48
C ALA A 16 21.10 -19.48 -6.71
N LEU A 17 20.89 -18.37 -7.43
CA LEU A 17 21.91 -17.33 -7.59
C LEU A 17 22.17 -16.56 -6.28
N CYS A 18 21.13 -16.29 -5.50
CA CYS A 18 21.24 -15.60 -4.21
C CYS A 18 21.99 -16.44 -3.16
N GLN A 19 21.91 -17.77 -3.23
CA GLN A 19 22.54 -18.69 -2.28
C GLN A 19 24.06 -18.86 -2.48
N LYS A 20 24.65 -18.27 -3.54
CA LYS A 20 26.10 -18.31 -3.75
C LYS A 20 26.83 -17.46 -2.70
N GLU A 21 27.94 -17.98 -2.15
CA GLU A 21 28.76 -17.28 -1.16
C GLU A 21 29.30 -15.92 -1.64
N LYS A 22 29.64 -15.82 -2.92
CA LYS A 22 30.07 -14.57 -3.56
C LYS A 22 29.38 -14.40 -4.90
N GLN A 23 28.73 -13.25 -5.07
CA GLN A 23 28.06 -12.89 -6.32
C GLN A 23 29.03 -12.14 -7.24
N THR A 24 29.18 -12.64 -8.46
CA THR A 24 29.97 -11.98 -9.51
C THR A 24 29.15 -10.91 -10.23
N LYS A 25 29.81 -10.05 -11.03
CA LYS A 25 29.11 -9.07 -11.88
C LYS A 25 28.13 -9.75 -12.85
N THR A 26 28.52 -10.89 -13.41
CA THR A 26 27.68 -11.67 -14.33
C THR A 26 26.49 -12.31 -13.62
N ASP A 27 26.63 -12.72 -12.35
CA ASP A 27 25.49 -13.18 -11.55
C ASP A 27 24.45 -12.07 -11.35
N LYS A 28 24.89 -10.83 -11.09
CA LYS A 28 23.99 -9.67 -10.95
C LYS A 28 23.26 -9.37 -12.25
N GLU A 29 23.94 -9.44 -13.39
CA GLU A 29 23.31 -9.29 -14.71
C GLU A 29 22.27 -10.39 -14.97
N LYS A 30 22.55 -11.64 -14.61
CA LYS A 30 21.59 -12.75 -14.70
C LYS A 30 20.39 -12.54 -13.78
N MET A 31 20.59 -12.06 -12.56
CA MET A 31 19.51 -11.73 -11.64
C MET A 31 18.56 -10.66 -12.20
N LEU A 32 19.12 -9.62 -12.85
CA LEU A 32 18.31 -8.59 -13.50
C LEU A 32 17.48 -9.16 -14.66
N GLY A 33 18.05 -10.06 -15.46
CA GLY A 33 17.33 -10.75 -16.52
C GLY A 33 16.17 -11.61 -15.99
N ILE A 34 16.43 -12.39 -14.95
CA ILE A 34 15.41 -13.23 -14.29
C ILE A 34 14.30 -12.36 -13.67
N HIS A 35 14.67 -11.22 -13.07
CA HIS A 35 13.68 -10.28 -12.54
C HIS A 35 12.78 -9.70 -13.65
N ALA A 36 13.34 -9.36 -14.80
CA ALA A 36 12.56 -8.90 -15.95
C ALA A 36 11.61 -10.00 -16.51
N GLU A 37 12.07 -11.25 -16.53
CA GLU A 37 11.27 -12.42 -16.92
C GLU A 37 10.06 -12.63 -16.00
N ILE A 38 10.28 -12.53 -14.68
CA ILE A 38 9.22 -12.62 -13.67
C ILE A 38 8.20 -11.50 -13.86
N LEU A 39 8.64 -10.25 -14.02
CA LEU A 39 7.76 -9.11 -14.21
C LEU A 39 6.88 -9.27 -15.46
N THR A 40 7.50 -9.64 -16.58
CA THR A 40 6.79 -9.86 -17.85
C THR A 40 5.74 -10.96 -17.71
N SER A 41 6.05 -12.03 -16.97
CA SER A 41 5.11 -13.12 -16.73
C SER A 41 3.94 -12.68 -15.83
N ILE A 42 4.18 -11.85 -14.82
CA ILE A 42 3.14 -11.28 -13.94
C ILE A 42 2.18 -10.38 -14.73
N GLU A 43 2.67 -9.61 -15.70
CA GLU A 43 1.84 -8.71 -16.52
C GLU A 43 0.78 -9.45 -17.36
N ASN A 44 0.98 -10.74 -17.61
CA ASN A 44 0.05 -11.58 -18.36
C ASN A 44 -0.95 -12.33 -17.47
N LEU A 45 -0.95 -12.06 -16.16
CA LEU A 45 -1.91 -12.65 -15.23
C LEU A 45 -3.05 -11.67 -14.97
N ASP A 46 -4.28 -12.19 -14.96
CA ASP A 46 -5.49 -11.43 -14.65
C ASP A 46 -6.08 -11.88 -13.31
N GLU A 47 -6.80 -10.97 -12.66
CA GLU A 47 -7.48 -11.19 -11.40
C GLU A 47 -8.95 -11.59 -11.62
N CYS A 48 -9.42 -12.60 -10.88
CA CYS A 48 -10.83 -12.98 -10.82
C CYS A 48 -11.63 -11.95 -10.02
N GLU A 49 -12.70 -11.40 -10.60
CA GLU A 49 -13.53 -10.38 -9.96
C GLU A 49 -14.36 -10.89 -8.78
N LEU A 50 -14.51 -12.22 -8.60
CA LEU A 50 -15.26 -12.79 -7.48
C LEU A 50 -14.38 -13.16 -6.28
N CYS A 51 -13.29 -13.89 -6.52
CA CYS A 51 -12.44 -14.41 -5.46
C CYS A 51 -11.07 -13.73 -5.34
N GLY A 52 -10.72 -12.81 -6.26
CA GLY A 52 -9.41 -12.15 -6.28
C GLY A 52 -8.25 -13.06 -6.68
N ALA A 53 -8.51 -14.30 -7.11
CA ALA A 53 -7.46 -15.21 -7.55
C ALA A 53 -6.80 -14.68 -8.82
N ILE A 54 -5.47 -14.62 -8.82
CA ILE A 54 -4.65 -14.24 -9.97
C ILE A 54 -4.39 -15.52 -10.77
N THR A 55 -4.90 -15.58 -12.00
CA THR A 55 -4.78 -16.77 -12.85
C THR A 55 -4.52 -16.37 -14.30
N GLU A 56 -3.95 -17.29 -15.08
CA GLU A 56 -3.71 -17.09 -16.51
C GLU A 56 -5.00 -17.15 -17.35
N ILE A 57 -5.98 -17.90 -16.86
CA ILE A 57 -7.21 -18.18 -17.59
C ILE A 57 -8.36 -17.52 -16.85
N ILE A 58 -8.64 -16.29 -17.26
CA ILE A 58 -9.82 -15.53 -16.86
C ILE A 58 -10.77 -15.46 -18.04
N VAL A 59 -12.00 -15.89 -17.84
CA VAL A 59 -13.07 -15.84 -18.85
C VAL A 59 -14.00 -14.69 -18.50
N THR A 60 -14.32 -13.86 -19.49
CA THR A 60 -15.40 -12.87 -19.34
C THR A 60 -16.73 -13.57 -19.63
N MET A 61 -17.60 -13.63 -18.64
CA MET A 61 -18.89 -14.32 -18.73
C MET A 61 -20.03 -13.38 -18.38
N THR A 62 -21.14 -13.48 -19.11
CA THR A 62 -22.37 -12.73 -18.86
C THR A 62 -23.49 -13.69 -18.46
N LEU A 63 -24.09 -13.49 -17.29
CA LEU A 63 -25.28 -14.22 -16.82
C LEU A 63 -26.23 -13.24 -16.13
N ALA A 64 -27.51 -13.29 -16.50
CA ALA A 64 -28.57 -12.44 -15.93
C ALA A 64 -28.16 -10.95 -15.85
N ASP A 65 -27.72 -10.40 -16.99
CA ASP A 65 -27.29 -9.01 -17.17
C ASP A 65 -26.04 -8.56 -16.39
N ILE A 66 -25.36 -9.49 -15.72
CA ILE A 66 -24.08 -9.24 -15.05
C ILE A 66 -22.95 -9.82 -15.90
N THR A 67 -21.98 -8.99 -16.28
CA THR A 67 -20.74 -9.42 -16.93
C THR A 67 -19.60 -9.37 -15.91
N ALA A 68 -18.85 -10.47 -15.77
CA ALA A 68 -17.70 -10.53 -14.88
C ALA A 68 -16.54 -11.34 -15.45
N LYS A 69 -15.32 -10.99 -15.04
CA LYS A 69 -14.08 -11.72 -15.30
C LYS A 69 -13.86 -12.80 -14.23
N LEU A 70 -13.95 -14.06 -14.61
CA LEU A 70 -13.98 -15.19 -13.67
C LEU A 70 -12.85 -16.17 -13.94
N CYS A 71 -12.22 -16.67 -12.86
CA CYS A 71 -11.40 -17.86 -12.94
C CYS A 71 -12.26 -19.10 -13.16
N LYS A 72 -11.63 -20.21 -13.55
CA LYS A 72 -12.29 -21.50 -13.82
C LYS A 72 -13.29 -21.91 -12.73
N GLU A 73 -12.88 -21.89 -11.46
CA GLU A 73 -13.73 -22.32 -10.36
C GLU A 73 -14.95 -21.42 -10.15
N CYS A 74 -14.75 -20.10 -10.23
CA CYS A 74 -15.82 -19.12 -10.10
C CYS A 74 -16.78 -19.16 -11.29
N GLY A 75 -16.26 -19.39 -12.50
CA GLY A 75 -17.05 -19.57 -13.72
C GLY A 75 -17.95 -20.80 -13.61
N VAL A 76 -17.41 -21.96 -13.23
CA VAL A 76 -18.18 -23.20 -13.04
C VAL A 76 -19.28 -23.03 -12.00
N LYS A 77 -18.97 -22.47 -10.82
CA LYS A 77 -19.99 -22.21 -9.77
C LYS A 77 -21.08 -21.26 -10.24
N SER A 78 -20.74 -20.25 -11.03
CA SER A 78 -21.71 -19.29 -11.56
C SER A 78 -22.62 -19.93 -12.62
N LEU A 79 -22.10 -20.87 -13.41
CA LEU A 79 -22.89 -21.66 -14.36
C LEU A 79 -23.84 -22.62 -13.63
N GLU A 80 -23.35 -23.33 -12.61
CA GLU A 80 -24.16 -24.26 -11.81
C GLU A 80 -25.32 -23.57 -11.07
N THR A 81 -25.07 -22.35 -10.57
CA THR A 81 -26.08 -21.56 -9.84
C THR A 81 -26.93 -20.66 -10.75
N GLY A 82 -26.58 -20.57 -12.04
CA GLY A 82 -27.25 -19.72 -13.03
C GLY A 82 -27.13 -18.21 -12.77
N LYS A 83 -26.28 -17.78 -11.83
CA LYS A 83 -26.11 -16.38 -11.43
C LYS A 83 -24.66 -16.10 -11.05
N ILE A 84 -24.17 -14.92 -11.44
CA ILE A 84 -22.87 -14.42 -10.96
C ILE A 84 -23.12 -13.72 -9.62
N GLN A 85 -22.71 -14.36 -8.53
CA GLN A 85 -22.78 -13.75 -7.20
C GLN A 85 -21.61 -12.79 -7.02
N THR A 86 -21.81 -11.52 -7.41
CA THR A 86 -20.81 -10.46 -7.16
C THR A 86 -20.56 -10.38 -5.66
N SER A 87 -19.37 -10.79 -5.22
CA SER A 87 -18.99 -10.60 -3.82
C SER A 87 -18.94 -9.09 -3.58
N LYS A 88 -19.65 -8.61 -2.56
CA LYS A 88 -19.66 -7.18 -2.17
C LYS A 88 -18.28 -6.65 -1.72
N GLN A 89 -17.21 -7.44 -1.86
CA GLN A 89 -15.83 -7.12 -1.55
C GLN A 89 -15.00 -6.71 -2.77
N GLY A 90 -15.63 -6.48 -3.93
CA GLY A 90 -14.97 -5.86 -5.07
C GLY A 90 -14.79 -4.34 -4.89
N THR A 91 -14.01 -3.88 -3.91
CA THR A 91 -13.34 -2.59 -4.12
C THR A 91 -12.37 -2.84 -5.26
N SER A 92 -12.83 -2.53 -6.48
CA SER A 92 -11.99 -2.33 -7.64
C SER A 92 -10.81 -1.47 -7.18
N ARG A 93 -9.66 -2.11 -6.92
CA ARG A 93 -8.40 -1.39 -6.77
C ARG A 93 -8.12 -0.87 -8.16
N LYS A 94 -8.71 0.29 -8.45
CA LYS A 94 -8.44 1.07 -9.64
C LYS A 94 -6.96 1.40 -9.59
N ARG A 95 -6.14 0.52 -10.19
CA ARG A 95 -4.71 0.70 -10.35
C ARG A 95 -4.57 2.05 -11.03
N THR A 96 -4.09 3.05 -10.31
CA THR A 96 -3.74 4.34 -10.89
C THR A 96 -2.61 4.07 -11.87
N ARG A 97 -2.96 3.87 -13.15
CA ARG A 97 -2.00 3.96 -14.25
C ARG A 97 -1.38 5.34 -14.12
N ARG A 98 -0.11 5.38 -13.74
CA ARG A 98 0.71 6.59 -13.69
C ARG A 98 0.64 7.23 -15.07
N ALA A 99 -0.03 8.37 -15.17
CA ALA A 99 -0.15 9.09 -16.42
C ALA A 99 1.25 9.49 -16.90
N LYS A 100 1.53 9.20 -18.17
CA LYS A 100 2.74 9.61 -18.88
C LYS A 100 2.78 11.13 -18.88
N THR A 101 3.78 11.73 -18.24
CA THR A 101 3.96 13.18 -18.18
C THR A 101 4.14 13.71 -19.60
N ALA A 102 3.16 14.43 -20.13
CA ALA A 102 3.32 15.24 -21.32
C ALA A 102 3.84 16.62 -20.88
N THR A 103 5.05 16.94 -21.32
CA THR A 103 5.69 18.25 -21.17
C THR A 103 5.10 19.22 -22.20
N SER A 104 4.52 20.33 -21.76
CA SER A 104 4.41 21.64 -22.48
C SER A 104 3.57 22.62 -21.65
N THR A 105 4.20 23.62 -21.01
CA THR A 105 4.25 25.06 -21.38
C THR A 105 2.95 25.88 -21.20
N THR A 106 3.05 26.87 -20.30
CA THR A 106 2.32 28.18 -20.23
C THR A 106 0.78 28.12 -20.03
N ALA A 107 0.10 28.94 -19.22
CA ALA A 107 0.30 30.34 -18.89
C ALA A 107 -0.39 30.74 -17.56
N LYS A 108 0.09 31.88 -17.03
CA LYS A 108 -0.45 32.71 -15.94
C LYS A 108 -1.94 33.05 -16.11
N SER A 109 -2.68 33.03 -15.00
CA SER A 109 -3.75 34.02 -14.75
C SER A 109 -3.98 34.21 -13.24
N LYS A 110 -3.62 35.42 -12.78
CA LYS A 110 -3.95 36.00 -11.47
C LYS A 110 -5.39 36.51 -11.52
N THR A 111 -6.16 36.33 -10.44
CA THR A 111 -7.23 37.28 -10.09
C THR A 111 -7.21 37.53 -8.59
N LYS A 112 -7.02 38.81 -8.24
CA LYS A 112 -7.13 39.37 -6.88
C LYS A 112 -8.58 39.81 -6.63
N ASN A 113 -9.06 39.64 -5.40
CA ASN A 113 -10.05 40.50 -4.70
C ASN A 113 -10.24 39.92 -3.29
N SER A 114 -10.55 40.64 -2.21
CA SER A 114 -10.19 41.95 -1.69
C SER A 114 -10.80 42.01 -0.28
N LYS A 115 -9.99 42.38 0.72
CA LYS A 115 -10.26 42.95 2.07
C LYS A 115 -11.56 42.60 2.85
N ALA A 116 -11.34 42.20 4.12
CA ALA A 116 -12.25 42.03 5.28
C ALA A 116 -12.87 43.39 5.76
N PRO A 117 -13.76 43.52 6.81
CA PRO A 117 -13.56 42.99 8.20
C PRO A 117 -14.80 42.69 9.13
N SER A 118 -14.59 41.74 10.08
CA SER A 118 -14.88 41.73 11.54
C SER A 118 -16.22 42.20 12.19
N LYS A 119 -16.87 41.32 13.01
CA LYS A 119 -17.18 41.53 14.47
C LYS A 119 -18.05 40.42 15.15
N ARG A 120 -17.55 39.91 16.31
CA ARG A 120 -18.16 39.40 17.59
C ARG A 120 -19.23 38.26 17.58
N ALA A 121 -18.95 37.06 18.14
CA ALA A 121 -19.04 36.57 19.55
C ALA A 121 -20.49 36.21 19.99
N ALA A 122 -20.89 35.07 20.58
CA ALA A 122 -20.28 33.86 21.20
C ALA A 122 -21.36 32.72 21.23
N PRO A 123 -21.30 31.71 22.14
CA PRO A 123 -20.51 30.49 22.16
C PRO A 123 -21.37 29.24 21.86
N VAL A 124 -20.92 28.34 20.98
CA VAL A 124 -21.59 27.04 20.76
C VAL A 124 -20.54 25.96 20.70
N GLU A 125 -20.70 25.01 21.62
CA GLU A 125 -20.08 23.69 21.79
C GLU A 125 -18.99 23.31 20.79
N GLU A 126 -17.80 23.13 21.35
CA GLU A 126 -16.58 22.59 20.77
C GLU A 126 -16.81 21.23 20.11
N PRO A 127 -16.72 21.11 18.77
CA PRO A 127 -16.43 19.84 18.13
C PRO A 127 -14.91 19.76 18.00
N GLU A 128 -14.32 18.74 18.64
CA GLU A 128 -12.91 18.38 18.60
C GLU A 128 -12.29 18.70 17.23
N THR A 129 -11.53 19.80 17.16
CA THR A 129 -10.79 20.15 15.96
C THR A 129 -9.86 18.99 15.62
N PRO A 130 -9.78 18.53 14.37
CA PRO A 130 -8.89 17.45 13.99
C PRO A 130 -7.47 17.82 14.43
N GLU A 131 -6.92 17.09 15.40
CA GLU A 131 -5.61 17.39 15.98
C GLU A 131 -4.61 17.47 14.83
N THR A 132 -4.09 18.67 14.56
CA THR A 132 -3.06 18.80 13.53
C THR A 132 -1.89 17.90 13.90
N PRO A 133 -1.23 17.22 12.93
CA PRO A 133 -0.12 16.31 13.23
C PRO A 133 0.99 16.94 14.07
N ALA A 134 1.15 18.27 13.97
CA ALA A 134 2.10 19.03 14.77
C ALA A 134 1.75 19.09 16.27
N ALA A 135 0.46 19.16 16.62
CA ALA A 135 -0.03 19.14 18.00
C ALA A 135 0.11 17.74 18.61
N LEU A 136 -0.22 16.68 17.84
CA LEU A 136 0.01 15.28 18.21
C LEU A 136 1.47 15.01 18.54
N HIS A 137 2.41 15.49 17.71
CA HIS A 137 3.84 15.25 17.94
C HIS A 137 4.36 15.94 19.21
N THR A 138 3.87 17.15 19.50
CA THR A 138 4.22 17.87 20.72
C THR A 138 3.62 17.20 21.97
N ARG A 139 2.42 16.63 21.86
CA ARG A 139 1.79 15.85 22.95
C ARG A 139 2.56 14.56 23.25
N ILE A 140 2.98 13.83 22.20
CA ILE A 140 3.75 12.59 22.36
C ILE A 140 5.14 12.89 22.95
N GLU A 141 5.80 13.96 22.52
CA GLU A 141 7.08 14.41 23.11
C GLU A 141 6.92 14.68 24.61
N ALA A 142 5.87 15.40 25.01
CA ALA A 142 5.59 15.67 26.42
C ALA A 142 5.31 14.41 27.25
N GLN A 143 4.66 13.39 26.67
CA GLN A 143 4.26 12.16 27.38
C GLN A 143 5.32 11.06 27.39
N THR A 144 6.20 11.02 26.38
CA THR A 144 7.15 9.92 26.18
C THR A 144 8.62 10.35 26.28
N GLY A 145 8.90 11.66 26.28
CA GLY A 145 10.26 12.19 26.27
C GLY A 145 11.01 11.99 24.95
N ILE A 146 10.34 11.47 23.92
CA ILE A 146 10.92 11.27 22.58
C ILE A 146 10.97 12.62 21.87
N LYS A 147 12.13 12.97 21.31
CA LYS A 147 12.30 14.21 20.55
C LYS A 147 11.28 14.29 19.43
N LYS A 148 10.70 15.48 19.20
CA LYS A 148 9.72 15.72 18.13
C LYS A 148 10.14 15.21 16.74
N ALA A 149 11.44 15.32 16.42
CA ALA A 149 12.00 14.83 15.16
C ALA A 149 11.88 13.30 15.02
N ASP A 150 12.06 12.56 16.11
CA ASP A 150 11.98 11.11 16.15
C ASP A 150 10.51 10.65 16.18
N VAL A 151 9.63 11.38 16.89
CA VAL A 151 8.17 11.16 16.82
C VAL A 151 7.65 11.31 15.40
N LYS A 152 8.12 12.32 14.65
CA LYS A 152 7.73 12.51 13.25
C LYS A 152 8.16 11.34 12.36
N ARG A 153 9.33 10.76 12.62
CA ARG A 153 9.83 9.58 11.90
C ARG A 153 9.01 8.33 12.25
N LEU A 154 8.73 8.12 13.54
CA LEU A 154 7.87 7.03 14.01
C LEU A 154 6.46 7.13 13.44
N HIS A 155 5.86 8.32 13.39
CA HIS A 155 4.55 8.54 12.79
C HIS A 155 4.53 8.15 11.31
N LYS A 156 5.59 8.49 10.57
CA LYS A 156 5.71 8.07 9.16
C LYS A 156 5.78 6.55 9.03
N ILE A 157 6.60 5.88 9.87
CA ILE A 157 6.70 4.42 9.88
C ILE A 157 5.33 3.79 10.16
N VAL A 158 4.56 4.33 11.11
CA VAL A 158 3.21 3.85 11.44
C VAL A 158 2.23 4.07 10.28
N GLN A 159 2.29 5.22 9.60
CA GLN A 159 1.44 5.51 8.43
C GLN A 159 1.74 4.62 7.22
N ASP A 160 3.00 4.18 7.07
CA ASP A 160 3.42 3.29 5.99
C ASP A 160 2.97 1.83 6.21
N ILE A 161 2.45 1.48 7.40
CA ILE A 161 1.91 0.15 7.71
C ILE A 161 0.56 -0.04 7.02
N ALA A 162 0.46 -1.08 6.19
CA ALA A 162 -0.81 -1.49 5.59
C ALA A 162 -1.77 -2.04 6.67
N ALA A 163 -2.96 -1.46 6.78
CA ALA A 163 -4.02 -1.95 7.66
C ALA A 163 -4.78 -3.15 7.04
N PRO A 164 -5.30 -4.09 7.85
CA PRO A 164 -5.22 -4.18 9.31
C PRO A 164 -4.02 -5.00 9.81
N MET A 165 -3.21 -4.41 10.70
CA MET A 165 -2.12 -5.09 11.40
C MET A 165 -2.40 -5.10 12.91
N SER A 166 -2.15 -6.21 13.60
CA SER A 166 -2.38 -6.29 15.06
C SER A 166 -1.44 -5.34 15.83
N ALA A 167 -1.84 -4.91 17.03
CA ALA A 167 -1.00 -4.01 17.84
C ALA A 167 0.37 -4.63 18.18
N THR A 168 0.41 -5.93 18.45
CA THR A 168 1.66 -6.67 18.74
C THR A 168 2.59 -6.70 17.54
N HIS A 169 2.07 -7.04 16.35
CA HIS A 169 2.89 -7.05 15.14
C HIS A 169 3.33 -5.63 14.74
N THR A 170 2.47 -4.63 14.93
CA THR A 170 2.79 -3.22 14.67
C THR A 170 3.96 -2.77 15.54
N LEU A 171 3.94 -3.08 16.84
CA LEU A 171 5.04 -2.76 17.75
C LEU A 171 6.35 -3.41 17.34
N THR A 172 6.33 -4.72 17.03
CA THR A 172 7.53 -5.44 16.59
C THR A 172 8.09 -4.87 15.30
N TYR A 173 7.23 -4.52 14.35
CA TYR A 173 7.64 -3.91 13.08
C TYR A 173 8.24 -2.52 13.29
N VAL A 174 7.55 -1.64 14.01
CA VAL A 174 8.04 -0.29 14.30
C VAL A 174 9.35 -0.33 15.08
N GLN A 175 9.52 -1.30 16.00
CA GLN A 175 10.78 -1.48 16.71
C GLN A 175 11.93 -1.82 15.76
N ARG A 176 11.74 -2.78 14.83
CA ARG A 176 12.76 -3.12 13.83
C ARG A 176 13.08 -1.95 12.90
N GLU A 177 12.06 -1.22 12.44
CA GLU A 177 12.26 -0.04 11.60
C GLU A 177 12.97 1.10 12.34
N ALA A 178 12.67 1.30 13.63
CA ALA A 178 13.37 2.27 14.48
C ALA A 178 14.86 1.90 14.67
N GLU A 179 15.16 0.61 14.85
CA GLU A 179 16.54 0.09 14.92
C GLU A 179 17.30 0.32 13.60
N ILE A 180 16.67 0.02 12.46
CA ILE A 180 17.22 0.28 11.12
C ILE A 180 17.49 1.77 10.91
N ALA A 181 16.55 2.62 11.33
CA ALA A 181 16.68 4.07 11.26
C ALA A 181 17.59 4.69 12.34
N LYS A 182 18.23 3.86 13.18
CA LYS A 182 19.12 4.25 14.29
C LYS A 182 18.47 5.22 15.29
N ILE A 183 17.17 5.13 15.49
CA ILE A 183 16.43 5.95 16.44
C ILE A 183 16.61 5.34 17.83
N LYS A 184 17.34 6.04 18.71
CA LYS A 184 17.55 5.60 20.09
C LYS A 184 16.33 5.94 20.93
N VAL A 185 15.39 4.99 21.05
CA VAL A 185 14.17 5.14 21.87
C VAL A 185 14.09 3.98 22.85
N ASP A 186 13.72 4.29 24.10
CA ASP A 186 13.44 3.25 25.08
C ASP A 186 12.19 2.44 24.69
N THR A 187 12.20 1.14 24.96
CA THR A 187 11.12 0.22 24.57
C THR A 187 9.79 0.55 25.23
N ALA A 188 9.78 1.08 26.46
CA ALA A 188 8.55 1.50 27.13
C ALA A 188 7.99 2.80 26.54
N ALA A 189 8.87 3.75 26.20
CA ALA A 189 8.50 4.98 25.51
C ALA A 189 7.95 4.71 24.10
N LEU A 190 8.58 3.78 23.36
CA LEU A 190 8.15 3.39 22.01
C LEU A 190 6.74 2.77 22.01
N LYS A 191 6.46 1.88 22.95
CA LYS A 191 5.13 1.27 23.09
C LYS A 191 4.03 2.31 23.29
N LYS A 192 4.27 3.28 24.16
CA LYS A 192 3.34 4.40 24.40
C LYS A 192 3.17 5.27 23.16
N ALA A 193 4.26 5.61 22.48
CA ALA A 193 4.21 6.42 21.27
C ALA A 193 3.42 5.74 20.14
N VAL A 194 3.65 4.45 19.90
CA VAL A 194 2.92 3.69 18.85
C VAL A 194 1.43 3.56 19.17
N ALA A 195 1.06 3.42 20.45
CA ALA A 195 -0.34 3.39 20.86
C ALA A 195 -1.06 4.73 20.64
N LEU A 196 -0.33 5.86 20.70
CA LEU A 196 -0.86 7.21 20.47
C LEU A 196 -0.84 7.63 18.99
N LEU A 197 -0.04 6.96 18.16
CA LEU A 197 0.15 7.27 16.73
C LEU A 197 -0.74 6.44 15.79
N ARG A 198 -1.39 5.40 16.32
CA ARG A 198 -2.32 4.54 15.59
C ARG A 198 -3.73 5.08 15.70
#